data_AF-A0A9P0CPY5-F1
#
_entry.id   AF-A0A9P0CPY5-F1
#
_cell.length_a   1.000
_cell.length_b   1.000
_cell.length_c   1.000
_cell.angle_alpha   90.00
_cell.angle_beta   90.00
_cell.angle_gamma   90.00
#
_symmetry.space_group_name_H-M   'P 1'
#
loop_
_entity.id
_entity.type
_entity.pdbx_description
1 polymer ?
#
loop_
_entity_poly.entity_id
_entity_poly.type
_entity_poly.pdbx_seq_one_letter_code
_entity_poly.pdbx_strand_id
1 'polypeptide(L)'
;MGYFMQGTFNILSQQSVADADVDIVLKAIETASGSYYNKVVIFSEDTDFLTMLAARTPPNLDVFLLKPPSARLPDVEYSSESLASRSACLRSHILFLHTFTGCDTTSAFFYRGKVTFCDLFEKSDDLHGFAEIFRQTHVAMDNLIDHGLRLALVLYGAPKTERTSDKPAIELDQSYQAKMYAKASNNKKVDLARIIPTANALTEPIELAYFQVQAWYGSQGQDETIDPLE
;
A
#
# COMPACT_ATOMS: atom_id res chain seq x y z
N MET A 1 -26.21 -36.59 -38.70
CA MET A 1 -26.74 -35.46 -37.90
C MET A 1 -25.75 -35.22 -36.77
N GLY A 2 -25.18 -34.02 -36.69
CA GLY A 2 -24.17 -33.66 -35.70
C GLY A 2 -23.15 -32.67 -36.27
N TYR A 3 -23.58 -31.43 -36.49
CA TYR A 3 -22.65 -30.34 -36.78
C TYR A 3 -22.03 -29.88 -35.45
N PHE A 4 -20.72 -30.09 -35.29
CA PHE A 4 -19.94 -29.37 -34.29
C PHE A 4 -19.71 -27.96 -34.82
N MET A 5 -20.34 -26.96 -34.21
CA MET A 5 -19.96 -25.57 -34.44
C MET A 5 -18.65 -25.30 -33.69
N GLN A 6 -17.55 -25.15 -34.43
CA GLN A 6 -16.34 -24.52 -33.93
C GLN A 6 -16.58 -23.00 -33.90
N GLY A 7 -17.02 -22.48 -32.75
CA GLY A 7 -16.99 -21.05 -32.49
C GLY A 7 -15.58 -20.62 -32.10
N THR A 8 -14.95 -19.76 -32.89
CA THR A 8 -13.74 -19.06 -32.47
C THR A 8 -14.12 -17.99 -31.44
N PHE A 9 -13.65 -18.12 -30.21
CA PHE A 9 -13.77 -17.07 -29.20
C PHE A 9 -12.72 -15.99 -29.49
N ASN A 10 -13.16 -14.76 -29.76
CA ASN A 10 -12.27 -13.61 -29.93
C ASN A 10 -11.86 -13.08 -28.55
N ILE A 11 -10.88 -13.74 -27.93
CA ILE A 11 -10.27 -13.28 -26.68
C ILE A 11 -9.04 -12.47 -27.04
N LEU A 12 -9.00 -11.21 -26.60
CA LEU A 12 -7.81 -10.38 -26.72
C LEU A 12 -6.87 -10.68 -25.56
N SER A 13 -5.59 -10.92 -25.86
CA SER A 13 -4.53 -11.12 -24.87
C SER A 13 -3.48 -10.04 -24.97
N GLN A 14 -3.01 -9.55 -23.84
CA GLN A 14 -1.87 -8.63 -23.74
C GLN A 14 -0.87 -9.20 -22.72
N GLN A 15 0.40 -8.83 -22.86
CA GLN A 15 1.48 -9.25 -21.96
C GLN A 15 2.16 -8.01 -21.39
N SER A 16 2.46 -8.04 -20.09
CA SER A 16 3.32 -7.04 -19.48
C SER A 16 4.79 -7.44 -19.62
N VAL A 17 5.68 -6.44 -19.61
CA VAL A 17 7.13 -6.66 -19.57
C VAL A 17 7.58 -7.10 -18.17
N ALA A 18 6.84 -6.71 -17.14
CA ALA A 18 7.11 -7.01 -15.73
C ALA A 18 5.84 -7.53 -15.06
N ASP A 19 5.47 -6.95 -13.93
CA ASP A 19 4.24 -7.25 -13.23
C ASP A 19 3.01 -6.71 -13.99
N ALA A 20 1.97 -7.54 -14.13
CA ALA A 20 0.80 -7.22 -14.94
C ALA A 20 -0.29 -6.47 -14.18
N ASP A 21 -0.22 -6.40 -12.85
CA ASP A 21 -1.33 -5.94 -12.03
C ASP A 21 -1.66 -4.46 -12.30
N VAL A 22 -0.63 -3.63 -12.40
CA VAL A 22 -0.78 -2.21 -12.75
C VAL A 22 -1.36 -2.04 -14.15
N ASP A 23 -0.86 -2.79 -15.13
CA ASP A 23 -1.33 -2.71 -16.51
C ASP A 23 -2.81 -3.11 -16.62
N ILE A 24 -3.24 -4.13 -15.86
CA ILE A 24 -4.63 -4.56 -15.79
C ILE A 24 -5.51 -3.46 -15.18
N VAL A 25 -5.09 -2.84 -14.08
CA VAL A 25 -5.83 -1.74 -13.43
C VAL A 25 -5.94 -0.53 -14.36
N LEU A 26 -4.83 -0.13 -15.00
CA LEU A 26 -4.81 0.99 -15.94
C LEU A 26 -5.69 0.70 -17.16
N LYS A 27 -5.65 -0.52 -17.70
CA LYS A 27 -6.50 -0.92 -18.82
C LYS A 27 -7.97 -0.91 -18.43
N ALA A 28 -8.31 -1.32 -17.22
CA ALA A 28 -9.69 -1.28 -16.73
C ALA A 28 -10.20 0.17 -16.63
N ILE A 29 -9.38 1.09 -16.08
CA ILE A 29 -9.70 2.52 -15.99
C ILE A 29 -9.85 3.15 -17.38
N GLU A 30 -8.93 2.88 -18.30
CA GLU A 30 -9.00 3.36 -19.69
C GLU A 30 -10.28 2.87 -20.38
N THR A 31 -10.62 1.59 -20.18
CA THR A 31 -11.82 0.97 -20.76
C THR A 31 -13.10 1.58 -20.19
N ALA A 32 -13.15 1.84 -18.88
CA ALA A 32 -14.29 2.51 -18.24
C ALA A 32 -14.43 3.97 -18.70
N SER A 33 -13.31 4.65 -18.98
CA SER A 33 -13.31 6.04 -19.46
C SER A 33 -13.86 6.18 -20.88
N GLY A 34 -13.73 5.14 -21.71
CA GLY A 34 -14.13 5.16 -23.13
C GLY A 34 -15.63 5.34 -23.41
N SER A 35 -16.49 5.45 -22.38
CA SER A 35 -17.96 5.61 -22.49
C SER A 35 -18.72 4.49 -23.22
N TYR A 36 -18.02 3.45 -23.69
CA TYR A 36 -18.63 2.27 -24.33
C TYR A 36 -19.25 1.28 -23.33
N TYR A 37 -18.77 1.30 -22.08
CA TYR A 37 -19.17 0.37 -21.04
C TYR A 37 -19.60 1.14 -19.79
N ASN A 38 -20.73 0.74 -19.21
CA ASN A 38 -21.22 1.32 -17.95
C ASN A 38 -20.53 0.72 -16.72
N LYS A 39 -19.81 -0.39 -16.88
CA LYS A 39 -19.15 -1.12 -15.79
C LYS A 39 -18.00 -1.94 -16.35
N VAL A 40 -16.85 -1.87 -15.69
CA VAL A 40 -15.69 -2.72 -15.97
C VAL A 40 -15.37 -3.57 -14.73
N VAL A 41 -15.10 -4.86 -14.95
CA VAL A 41 -14.84 -5.80 -13.86
C VAL A 41 -13.50 -6.49 -14.09
N ILE A 42 -12.62 -6.40 -13.10
CA ILE A 42 -11.37 -7.16 -13.00
C ILE A 42 -11.68 -8.44 -12.23
N PHE A 43 -11.27 -9.59 -12.75
CA PHE A 43 -11.43 -10.87 -12.08
C PHE A 43 -10.10 -11.29 -11.47
N SER A 44 -10.00 -11.31 -10.14
CA SER A 44 -8.76 -11.70 -9.45
C SER A 44 -9.01 -12.12 -8.00
N GLU A 45 -8.20 -13.06 -7.50
CA GLU A 45 -8.17 -13.42 -6.07
C GLU A 45 -7.33 -12.46 -5.24
N ASP A 46 -6.43 -11.72 -5.89
CA ASP A 46 -5.45 -10.88 -5.23
C ASP A 46 -6.08 -9.58 -4.70
N THR A 47 -5.75 -9.26 -3.45
CA THR A 47 -6.23 -8.06 -2.75
C THR A 47 -5.49 -6.79 -3.15
N ASP A 48 -4.32 -6.91 -3.78
CA ASP A 48 -3.52 -5.78 -4.23
C ASP A 48 -4.30 -4.96 -5.26
N PHE A 49 -5.09 -5.61 -6.13
CA PHE A 49 -6.05 -4.96 -7.03
C PHE A 49 -7.00 -4.01 -6.30
N LEU A 50 -7.52 -4.40 -5.13
CA LEU A 50 -8.46 -3.55 -4.40
C LEU A 50 -7.77 -2.27 -3.90
N THR A 51 -6.51 -2.36 -3.49
CA THR A 51 -5.74 -1.19 -3.05
C THR A 51 -5.39 -0.27 -4.20
N MET A 52 -5.00 -0.84 -5.36
CA MET A 52 -4.74 -0.09 -6.59
C MET A 52 -6.00 0.57 -7.15
N LEU A 53 -7.14 -0.13 -7.15
CA LEU A 53 -8.41 0.44 -7.57
C LEU A 53 -8.83 1.60 -6.67
N ALA A 54 -8.69 1.46 -5.34
CA ALA A 54 -9.00 2.52 -4.39
C ALA A 54 -8.10 3.75 -4.56
N ALA A 55 -6.81 3.54 -4.89
CA ALA A 55 -5.87 4.63 -5.13
C ALA A 55 -6.12 5.34 -6.48
N ARG A 56 -6.37 4.57 -7.54
CA ARG A 56 -6.23 5.05 -8.93
C ARG A 56 -7.53 5.29 -9.67
N THR A 57 -8.64 4.67 -9.27
CA THR A 57 -9.90 4.79 -10.01
C THR A 57 -10.54 6.14 -9.74
N PRO A 58 -10.75 7.02 -10.73
CA PRO A 58 -11.49 8.26 -10.52
C PRO A 58 -12.88 8.00 -9.92
N PRO A 59 -13.40 8.86 -9.02
CA PRO A 59 -14.68 8.62 -8.33
C PRO A 59 -15.90 8.50 -9.26
N ASN A 60 -15.79 8.96 -10.50
CA ASN A 60 -16.85 8.92 -11.52
C ASN A 60 -16.79 7.68 -12.41
N LEU A 61 -15.86 6.75 -12.19
CA LEU A 61 -15.72 5.52 -12.99
C LEU A 61 -16.15 4.29 -12.20
N ASP A 62 -16.92 3.44 -12.87
CA ASP A 62 -17.45 2.19 -12.36
C ASP A 62 -16.51 1.00 -12.67
N VAL A 63 -15.43 0.89 -11.89
CA VAL A 63 -14.46 -0.23 -11.96
C VAL A 63 -14.55 -1.08 -10.69
N PHE A 64 -14.68 -2.39 -10.87
CA PHE A 64 -14.90 -3.35 -9.79
C PHE A 64 -13.89 -4.48 -9.82
N LEU A 65 -13.58 -5.02 -8.65
CA LEU A 65 -12.89 -6.29 -8.48
C LEU A 65 -13.90 -7.38 -8.15
N LEU A 66 -14.02 -8.39 -8.99
CA LEU A 66 -14.75 -9.61 -8.69
C LEU A 66 -13.78 -10.67 -8.18
N LYS A 67 -13.85 -10.94 -6.88
CA LYS A 67 -13.11 -12.04 -6.27
C LYS A 67 -13.89 -13.35 -6.54
N PRO A 68 -13.29 -14.35 -7.19
CA PRO A 68 -13.96 -15.62 -7.43
C PRO A 68 -14.34 -16.33 -6.13
N PRO A 69 -15.30 -17.26 -6.21
CA PRO A 69 -15.68 -18.05 -5.06
C PRO A 69 -14.47 -18.86 -4.58
N SER A 70 -14.23 -18.82 -3.28
CA SER A 70 -13.28 -19.72 -2.62
C SER A 70 -14.03 -20.86 -1.95
N ALA A 71 -13.33 -21.87 -1.45
CA ALA A 71 -13.94 -23.01 -0.76
C ALA A 71 -14.86 -22.62 0.43
N ARG A 72 -14.76 -21.38 0.93
CA ARG A 72 -15.48 -20.90 2.12
C ARG A 72 -16.38 -19.69 1.89
N LEU A 73 -16.27 -19.02 0.75
CA LEU A 73 -16.98 -17.75 0.49
C LEU A 73 -17.53 -17.75 -0.95
N PRO A 74 -18.73 -17.19 -1.17
CA PRO A 74 -19.23 -16.93 -2.52
C PRO A 74 -18.32 -15.94 -3.24
N ASP A 75 -18.59 -15.72 -4.53
CA ASP A 75 -18.00 -14.58 -5.23
C ASP A 75 -18.39 -13.27 -4.54
N VAL A 76 -17.41 -12.37 -4.42
CA VAL A 76 -17.60 -11.07 -3.79
C VAL A 76 -17.10 -10.00 -4.74
N GLU A 77 -17.98 -9.04 -5.04
CA GLU A 77 -17.63 -7.86 -5.81
C GLU A 77 -17.27 -6.71 -4.88
N TYR A 78 -16.15 -6.06 -5.17
CA TYR A 78 -15.66 -4.88 -4.47
C TYR A 78 -15.60 -3.71 -5.44
N SER A 79 -16.10 -2.56 -5.02
CA SER A 79 -15.95 -1.30 -5.75
C SER A 79 -14.59 -0.67 -5.43
N SER A 80 -14.09 0.17 -6.32
CA SER A 80 -12.98 1.10 -6.02
C SER A 80 -13.20 1.90 -4.74
N GLU A 81 -14.45 2.22 -4.38
CA GLU A 81 -14.78 2.96 -3.16
C GLU A 81 -14.78 2.08 -1.88
N SER A 82 -14.73 0.75 -2.00
CA SER A 82 -14.85 -0.15 -0.84
C SER A 82 -13.77 0.04 0.23
N LEU A 83 -12.57 0.52 -0.14
CA LEU A 83 -11.52 0.90 0.81
C LEU A 83 -11.40 2.42 1.01
N ALA A 84 -11.70 3.20 -0.04
CA ALA A 84 -11.52 4.65 -0.04
C ALA A 84 -12.61 5.40 0.75
N SER A 85 -13.76 4.76 1.03
CA SER A 85 -14.87 5.37 1.74
C SER A 85 -14.56 5.75 3.20
N ARG A 86 -13.42 5.31 3.75
CA ARG A 86 -13.06 5.56 5.15
C ARG A 86 -12.55 6.98 5.38
N SER A 87 -11.63 7.49 4.54
CA SER A 87 -11.24 8.90 4.49
C SER A 87 -10.41 9.24 3.25
N ALA A 88 -10.45 10.50 2.83
CA ALA A 88 -9.64 11.01 1.72
C ALA A 88 -8.12 10.90 2.00
N CYS A 89 -7.72 11.07 3.27
CA CYS A 89 -6.32 10.94 3.71
C CYS A 89 -5.78 9.51 3.47
N LEU A 90 -6.57 8.49 3.82
CA LEU A 90 -6.16 7.11 3.56
C LEU A 90 -6.12 6.80 2.08
N ARG A 91 -7.09 7.31 1.31
CA ARG A 91 -7.13 7.11 -0.13
C ARG A 91 -5.85 7.61 -0.79
N SER A 92 -5.36 8.79 -0.42
CA SER A 92 -4.13 9.37 -1.00
C SER A 92 -2.84 8.65 -0.57
N HIS A 93 -2.89 7.79 0.45
CA HIS A 93 -1.73 7.05 0.97
C HIS A 93 -1.92 5.53 0.95
N ILE A 94 -3.00 5.00 0.35
CA ILE A 94 -3.38 3.59 0.53
C ILE A 94 -2.32 2.62 -0.01
N LEU A 95 -1.65 2.98 -1.11
CA LEU A 95 -0.56 2.18 -1.68
C LEU A 95 0.65 2.15 -0.76
N PHE A 96 1.04 3.31 -0.20
CA PHE A 96 2.09 3.37 0.82
C PHE A 96 1.71 2.54 2.04
N LEU A 97 0.51 2.73 2.58
CA LEU A 97 0.06 2.01 3.77
C LEU A 97 0.06 0.50 3.54
N HIS A 98 -0.38 0.06 2.36
CA HIS A 98 -0.43 -1.36 2.01
C HIS A 98 0.97 -1.97 1.85
N THR A 99 1.84 -1.34 1.06
CA THR A 99 3.22 -1.81 0.82
C THR A 99 4.08 -1.75 2.08
N PHE A 100 4.01 -0.66 2.84
CA PHE A 100 4.82 -0.49 4.04
C PHE A 100 4.43 -1.49 5.13
N THR A 101 3.14 -1.82 5.26
CA THR A 101 2.68 -2.82 6.24
C THR A 101 2.73 -4.26 5.73
N GLY A 102 3.24 -4.50 4.52
CA GLY A 102 3.44 -5.81 3.90
C GLY A 102 2.37 -6.20 2.88
N CYS A 103 2.70 -6.28 1.61
CA CYS A 103 1.89 -6.90 0.54
C CYS A 103 2.55 -8.21 0.07
N ASP A 104 2.21 -8.72 -1.10
CA ASP A 104 2.79 -9.98 -1.61
C ASP A 104 4.30 -9.84 -1.91
N THR A 105 4.77 -8.64 -2.23
CA THR A 105 6.17 -8.35 -2.56
C THR A 105 6.97 -7.70 -1.41
N THR A 106 6.30 -7.33 -0.30
CA THR A 106 6.96 -6.67 0.84
C THR A 106 6.68 -7.40 2.15
N SER A 107 7.67 -7.40 3.05
CA SER A 107 7.52 -8.10 4.33
C SER A 107 6.57 -7.37 5.29
N ALA A 108 5.71 -8.13 5.97
CA ALA A 108 4.89 -7.60 7.05
C ALA A 108 5.70 -7.44 8.35
N PHE A 109 5.43 -6.37 9.08
CA PHE A 109 5.99 -6.16 10.41
C PHE A 109 5.34 -7.08 11.45
N PHE A 110 6.17 -7.78 12.22
CA PHE A 110 5.69 -8.76 13.19
C PHE A 110 4.79 -8.12 14.27
N TYR A 111 3.61 -8.69 14.49
CA TYR A 111 2.55 -8.15 15.39
C TYR A 111 2.04 -6.74 15.05
N ARG A 112 2.31 -6.20 13.85
CA ARG A 112 1.79 -4.89 13.44
C ARG A 112 0.79 -5.06 12.30
N GLY A 113 -0.49 -4.87 12.61
CA GLY A 113 -1.58 -5.04 11.64
C GLY A 113 -1.82 -3.78 10.80
N LYS A 114 -2.21 -3.99 9.54
CA LYS A 114 -2.55 -2.92 8.58
C LYS A 114 -3.59 -1.94 9.12
N VAL A 115 -4.72 -2.46 9.61
CA VAL A 115 -5.82 -1.65 10.16
C VAL A 115 -5.36 -0.76 11.30
N THR A 116 -4.58 -1.31 12.23
CA THR A 116 -4.04 -0.54 13.37
C THR A 116 -3.15 0.61 12.90
N PHE A 117 -2.34 0.39 11.87
CA PHE A 117 -1.50 1.46 11.32
C PHE A 117 -2.32 2.51 10.59
N CYS A 118 -3.31 2.11 9.78
CA CYS A 118 -4.22 3.05 9.13
C CYS A 118 -4.96 3.94 10.16
N ASP A 119 -5.45 3.35 11.25
CA ASP A 119 -6.14 4.08 12.33
C ASP A 119 -5.21 5.07 13.05
N LEU A 120 -3.92 4.77 13.13
CA LEU A 120 -2.90 5.63 13.71
C LEU A 120 -2.50 6.75 12.74
N PHE A 121 -2.43 6.43 11.45
CA PHE A 121 -2.13 7.33 10.35
C PHE A 121 -3.19 8.45 10.22
N GLU A 122 -4.47 8.09 10.32
CA GLU A 122 -5.56 9.09 10.29
C GLU A 122 -5.55 10.06 11.47
N LYS A 123 -4.97 9.67 12.61
CA LYS A 123 -4.98 10.47 13.85
C LYS A 123 -3.73 11.31 14.05
N SER A 124 -2.71 11.12 13.22
CA SER A 124 -1.37 11.68 13.45
C SER A 124 -0.85 12.36 12.18
N ASP A 125 -1.12 13.67 12.05
CA ASP A 125 -0.70 14.47 10.90
C ASP A 125 0.82 14.46 10.69
N ASP A 126 1.61 14.26 11.75
CA ASP A 126 3.07 14.13 11.64
C ASP A 126 3.51 12.93 10.79
N LEU A 127 2.63 11.94 10.60
CA LEU A 127 2.93 10.77 9.78
C LEU A 127 2.77 11.03 8.29
N HIS A 128 1.95 12.00 7.90
CA HIS A 128 1.68 12.27 6.48
C HIS A 128 2.93 12.78 5.79
N GLY A 129 3.67 13.69 6.43
CA GLY A 129 4.96 14.16 5.91
C GLY A 129 5.99 13.03 5.76
N PHE A 130 6.01 12.07 6.69
CA PHE A 130 6.90 10.91 6.57
C PHE A 130 6.48 9.94 5.46
N ALA A 131 5.18 9.78 5.22
CA ALA A 131 4.67 8.91 4.17
C ALA A 131 4.78 9.53 2.77
N GLU A 132 4.67 10.86 2.65
CA GLU A 132 4.71 11.56 1.37
C GLU A 132 6.00 11.30 0.59
N ILE A 133 7.11 11.09 1.30
CA ILE A 133 8.39 10.75 0.68
C ILE A 133 8.31 9.48 -0.18
N PHE A 134 7.42 8.53 0.15
CA PHE A 134 7.28 7.29 -0.60
C PHE A 134 6.60 7.49 -1.96
N ARG A 135 5.89 8.60 -2.14
CA ARG A 135 5.25 8.98 -3.40
C ARG A 135 6.17 9.76 -4.35
N GLN A 136 7.21 10.39 -3.82
CA GLN A 136 8.15 11.18 -4.60
C GLN A 136 9.06 10.29 -5.46
N THR A 137 9.23 10.62 -6.74
CA THR A 137 10.02 9.81 -7.70
C THR A 137 11.52 9.91 -7.53
N HIS A 138 12.00 11.02 -6.95
CA HIS A 138 13.42 11.32 -6.80
C HIS A 138 13.73 11.70 -5.36
N VAL A 139 13.99 10.68 -4.55
CA VAL A 139 14.33 10.82 -3.15
C VAL A 139 15.77 10.35 -2.91
N ALA A 140 16.52 11.11 -2.10
CA ALA A 140 17.80 10.65 -1.60
C ALA A 140 17.58 9.48 -0.62
N MET A 141 18.28 8.36 -0.81
CA MET A 141 18.09 7.15 0.01
C MET A 141 18.18 7.42 1.51
N ASP A 142 19.13 8.24 1.95
CA ASP A 142 19.26 8.59 3.38
C ASP A 142 17.98 9.25 3.93
N ASN A 143 17.32 10.09 3.14
CA ASN A 143 16.07 10.75 3.52
C ASN A 143 14.91 9.73 3.57
N LEU A 144 14.84 8.84 2.57
CA LEU A 144 13.86 7.74 2.55
C LEU A 144 14.00 6.85 3.79
N ILE A 145 15.23 6.43 4.11
CA ILE A 145 15.50 5.59 5.27
C ILE A 145 15.16 6.33 6.57
N ASP A 146 15.52 7.61 6.70
CA ASP A 146 15.18 8.40 7.89
C ASP A 146 13.65 8.44 8.12
N HIS A 147 12.88 8.73 7.08
CA HIS A 147 11.41 8.82 7.18
C HIS A 147 10.78 7.43 7.41
N GLY A 148 11.26 6.40 6.72
CA GLY A 148 10.80 5.02 6.90
C GLY A 148 11.07 4.50 8.32
N LEU A 149 12.22 4.82 8.92
CA LEU A 149 12.53 4.47 10.31
C LEU A 149 11.61 5.20 11.30
N ARG A 150 11.27 6.47 11.06
CA ARG A 150 10.29 7.21 11.89
C ARG A 150 8.90 6.58 11.84
N LEU A 151 8.48 6.10 10.67
CA LEU A 151 7.23 5.34 10.52
C LEU A 151 7.29 3.98 11.22
N ALA A 152 8.43 3.29 11.17
CA ALA A 152 8.63 2.05 11.91
C ALA A 152 8.61 2.28 13.44
N LEU A 153 9.25 3.33 13.95
CA LEU A 153 9.17 3.73 15.35
C LEU A 153 7.71 3.90 15.79
N VAL A 154 6.88 4.52 14.96
CA VAL A 154 5.44 4.69 15.22
C VAL A 154 4.71 3.36 15.30
N LEU A 155 4.95 2.46 14.34
CA LEU A 155 4.38 1.12 14.34
C LEU A 155 4.67 0.37 15.64
N TYR A 156 5.85 0.57 16.21
CA TYR A 156 6.27 -0.07 17.46
C TYR A 156 5.87 0.70 18.74
N GLY A 157 5.15 1.81 18.59
CA GLY A 157 4.57 2.58 19.70
C GLY A 157 5.50 3.63 20.29
N ALA A 158 6.48 4.11 19.53
CA ALA A 158 7.32 5.20 19.97
C ALA A 158 6.50 6.48 20.19
N PRO A 159 6.73 7.21 21.30
CA PRO A 159 6.03 8.47 21.56
C PRO A 159 6.44 9.53 20.53
N LYS A 160 5.59 10.54 20.35
CA LYS A 160 5.81 11.61 19.36
C LYS A 160 7.19 12.28 19.48
N THR A 161 7.64 12.52 20.71
CA THR A 161 8.96 13.09 21.03
C THR A 161 10.14 12.28 20.48
N GLU A 162 9.97 10.97 20.29
CA GLU A 162 11.02 10.06 19.79
C GLU A 162 10.97 9.86 18.28
N ARG A 163 10.01 10.46 17.59
CA ARG A 163 9.88 10.38 16.12
C ARG A 163 9.90 11.73 15.42
N THR A 164 9.65 12.83 16.11
CA THR A 164 9.76 14.20 15.57
C THR A 164 11.01 14.93 16.04
N SER A 165 11.99 14.23 16.60
CA SER A 165 13.27 14.82 17.01
C SER A 165 14.15 15.12 15.80
N ASP A 166 14.93 16.20 15.86
CA ASP A 166 15.93 16.56 14.85
C ASP A 166 17.11 15.57 14.74
N LYS A 167 17.18 14.59 15.66
CA LYS A 167 18.17 13.52 15.59
C LYS A 167 17.93 12.63 14.37
N PRO A 168 19.00 12.05 13.80
CA PRO A 168 18.87 11.01 12.78
C PRO A 168 18.01 9.84 13.30
N ALA A 169 17.12 9.32 12.46
CA ALA A 169 16.20 8.25 12.85
C ALA A 169 16.91 6.95 13.25
N ILE A 170 18.13 6.71 12.76
CA ILE A 170 18.97 5.59 13.19
C ILE A 170 19.32 5.68 14.68
N GLU A 171 19.66 6.87 15.17
CA GLU A 171 19.93 7.08 16.60
C GLU A 171 18.66 6.92 17.44
N LEU A 172 17.52 7.38 16.91
CA LEU A 172 16.22 7.24 17.55
C LEU A 172 15.82 5.76 17.66
N ASP A 173 15.94 5.00 16.57
CA ASP A 173 15.76 3.54 16.52
C ASP A 173 16.59 2.84 17.58
N GLN A 174 17.91 3.03 17.58
CA GLN A 174 18.82 2.41 18.55
C GLN A 174 18.41 2.74 20.00
N SER A 175 18.12 4.02 20.26
CA SER A 175 17.75 4.47 21.61
C SER A 175 16.39 3.90 22.07
N TYR A 176 15.40 3.84 21.17
CA TYR A 176 14.08 3.31 21.48
C TYR A 176 14.11 1.79 21.63
N GLN A 177 14.86 1.11 20.77
CA GLN A 177 15.08 -0.31 20.84
C GLN A 177 15.70 -0.71 22.19
N ALA A 178 16.72 0.02 22.65
CA ALA A 178 17.33 -0.21 23.97
C ALA A 178 16.30 -0.06 25.12
N LYS A 179 15.40 0.94 25.03
CA LYS A 179 14.30 1.10 26.00
C LYS A 179 13.32 -0.07 25.96
N MET A 180 12.96 -0.55 24.75
CA MET A 180 12.11 -1.72 24.59
C MET A 180 12.75 -2.98 25.19
N TYR A 181 14.05 -3.19 24.97
CA TYR A 181 14.81 -4.29 25.58
C TYR A 181 14.79 -4.21 27.11
N ALA A 182 15.11 -3.05 27.69
CA ALA A 182 15.08 -2.85 29.14
C ALA A 182 13.68 -3.06 29.74
N LYS A 183 12.62 -2.68 29.02
CA LYS A 183 11.24 -2.95 29.43
C LYS A 183 10.91 -4.45 29.33
N ALA A 184 11.34 -5.12 28.27
CA ALA A 184 11.08 -6.53 28.04
C ALA A 184 11.81 -7.43 29.04
N SER A 185 13.04 -7.07 29.45
CA SER A 185 13.82 -7.84 30.44
C SER A 185 13.19 -7.86 31.83
N ASN A 186 12.35 -6.88 32.16
CA ASN A 186 11.58 -6.86 33.41
C ASN A 186 10.35 -7.79 33.39
N ASN A 187 9.98 -8.35 32.24
CA ASN A 187 8.85 -9.26 32.14
C ASN A 187 9.22 -10.68 32.58
N LYS A 188 8.27 -11.38 33.22
CA LYS A 188 8.44 -12.79 33.61
C LYS A 188 8.81 -13.71 32.44
N LYS A 189 8.31 -13.40 31.24
CA LYS A 189 8.68 -14.04 29.98
C LYS A 189 9.11 -12.94 29.00
N VAL A 190 10.37 -12.98 28.61
CA VAL A 190 10.93 -12.05 27.64
C VAL A 190 10.43 -12.43 26.24
N ASP A 191 9.83 -11.48 25.54
CA ASP A 191 9.38 -11.63 24.15
C ASP A 191 10.14 -10.63 23.27
N LEU A 192 11.25 -11.09 22.71
CA LEU A 192 12.14 -10.26 21.89
C LEU A 192 11.55 -9.96 20.52
N ALA A 193 10.63 -10.80 20.01
CA ALA A 193 10.08 -10.63 18.68
C ALA A 193 9.19 -9.39 18.56
N ARG A 194 8.67 -8.85 19.69
CA ARG A 194 7.87 -7.62 19.73
C ARG A 194 8.69 -6.34 19.79
N ILE A 195 10.01 -6.45 19.90
CA ILE A 195 10.92 -5.31 19.88
C ILE A 195 11.09 -4.84 18.44
N ILE A 196 11.23 -3.54 18.25
CA ILE A 196 11.50 -2.97 16.92
C ILE A 196 12.78 -3.59 16.33
N PRO A 197 12.78 -4.02 15.05
CA PRO A 197 14.00 -4.45 14.38
C PRO A 197 15.02 -3.29 14.32
N THR A 198 16.31 -3.60 14.25
CA THR A 198 17.35 -2.57 14.11
C THR A 198 17.21 -1.83 12.78
N ALA A 199 17.67 -0.58 12.71
CA ALA A 199 17.71 0.19 11.47
C ALA A 199 18.24 -0.60 10.26
N ASN A 200 19.36 -1.33 10.40
CA ASN A 200 19.93 -2.16 9.32
C ASN A 200 18.98 -3.26 8.81
N ALA A 201 18.14 -3.80 9.68
CA ALA A 201 17.15 -4.82 9.33
C ALA A 201 15.88 -4.21 8.72
N LEU A 202 15.69 -2.89 8.87
CA LEU A 202 14.56 -2.14 8.35
C LEU A 202 14.85 -1.47 7.01
N THR A 203 16.13 -1.24 6.68
CA THR A 203 16.54 -0.59 5.42
C THR A 203 15.92 -1.27 4.21
N GLU A 204 16.15 -2.57 4.01
CA GLU A 204 15.67 -3.29 2.82
C GLU A 204 14.12 -3.32 2.73
N PRO A 205 13.36 -3.64 3.80
CA PRO A 205 11.90 -3.52 3.76
C PRO A 205 11.38 -2.12 3.43
N ILE A 206 12.03 -1.06 3.93
CA ILE A 206 11.68 0.33 3.62
C ILE A 206 11.89 0.60 2.13
N GLU A 207 13.03 0.19 1.57
CA GLU A 207 13.34 0.37 0.16
C GLU A 207 12.39 -0.40 -0.74
N LEU A 208 12.07 -1.65 -0.40
CA LEU A 208 11.10 -2.46 -1.13
C LEU A 208 9.70 -1.82 -1.14
N ALA A 209 9.26 -1.30 0.00
CA ALA A 209 8.01 -0.56 0.07
C ALA A 209 8.03 0.67 -0.86
N TYR A 210 9.13 1.43 -0.87
CA TYR A 210 9.30 2.55 -1.79
C TYR A 210 9.22 2.13 -3.26
N PHE A 211 10.02 1.15 -3.68
CA PHE A 211 10.03 0.70 -5.07
C PHE A 211 8.68 0.14 -5.50
N GLN A 212 7.96 -0.56 -4.61
CA GLN A 212 6.63 -1.05 -4.91
C GLN A 212 5.61 0.08 -5.08
N VAL A 213 5.66 1.11 -4.21
CA VAL A 213 4.83 2.31 -4.36
C VAL A 213 5.10 2.99 -5.71
N GLN A 214 6.38 3.12 -6.08
CA GLN A 214 6.77 3.72 -7.36
C GLN A 214 6.32 2.89 -8.55
N ALA A 215 6.43 1.56 -8.47
CA ALA A 215 5.94 0.64 -9.51
C ALA A 215 4.42 0.77 -9.71
N TRP A 216 3.66 0.91 -8.62
CA TRP A 216 2.20 1.02 -8.68
C TRP A 216 1.68 2.41 -9.06
N TYR A 217 2.39 3.50 -8.72
CA TYR A 217 2.02 4.85 -9.17
C TYR A 217 2.46 5.15 -10.61
N GLY A 218 3.52 4.50 -11.11
CA GLY A 218 4.16 4.90 -12.36
C GLY A 218 4.72 6.33 -12.27
N SER A 219 4.86 7.03 -13.40
CA SER A 219 5.31 8.43 -13.42
C SER A 219 4.32 9.45 -12.83
N GLN A 220 3.18 9.00 -12.30
CA GLN A 220 2.07 9.82 -11.78
C GLN A 220 2.06 9.95 -10.25
N GLY A 221 3.15 9.60 -9.56
CA GLY A 221 3.34 9.99 -8.14
C GLY A 221 3.36 11.51 -7.92
N GLN A 222 3.38 12.28 -9.00
CA GLN A 222 3.12 13.71 -9.03
C GLN A 222 1.62 13.94 -8.84
N ASP A 223 1.24 14.44 -7.66
CA ASP A 223 0.00 15.21 -7.56
C ASP A 223 0.15 16.40 -8.54
N GLU A 224 -0.36 16.27 -9.76
CA GLU A 224 -0.94 17.42 -10.42
C GLU A 224 -2.15 17.78 -9.56
N THR A 225 -1.95 18.76 -8.69
CA THR A 225 -3.02 19.54 -8.10
C THR A 225 -4.01 19.86 -9.21
N ILE A 226 -5.13 19.13 -9.25
CA ILE A 226 -6.29 19.57 -10.02
C ILE A 226 -6.76 20.83 -9.31
N ASP A 227 -6.40 21.98 -9.86
CA ASP A 227 -7.02 23.25 -9.53
C ASP A 227 -8.54 23.07 -9.74
N PRO A 228 -9.40 23.34 -8.74
CA PRO A 228 -10.84 23.18 -8.88
C PRO A 228 -11.50 24.15 -9.89
N LEU A 229 -10.74 24.82 -10.75
CA LEU A 229 -11.21 25.84 -11.67
C LEU A 229 -10.48 25.79 -13.03
N GLU A 230 -10.54 24.65 -13.73
CA GLU A 230 -10.50 24.62 -15.21
C GLU A 230 -11.53 23.64 -15.77
#